data_AF-A0A3A8SSK4-F1
#
_entry.id   AF-A0A3A8SSK4-F1
#
_cell.length_a   1.000
_cell.length_b   1.000
_cell.length_c   1.000
_cell.angle_alpha   90.00
_cell.angle_beta   90.00
_cell.angle_gamma   90.00
#
_symmetry.space_group_name_H-M   'P 1'
#
loop_
_entity.id
_entity.type
_entity.pdbx_description
1 polymer ?
#
loop_
_entity_poly.entity_id
_entity_poly.type
_entity_poly.pdbx_seq_one_letter_code
_entity_poly.pdbx_strand_id
1 'polypeptide(L)'
;MNNAQASGAKKPTTNTEIRAWYKQQIAGIPANDAKLQAQGASLADRAKAAHAIRHEARVGAREFMGTFESAMLKARDFFKYGRLDGPSFDQLVGEAKKSGLSEAQAYDKIINSSQRTNQAVDNIYAKPQAKL
;
A
#
# COMPACT_ATOMS: atom_id res chain seq x y z
N MET A 1 16.00 19.11 -0.43
CA MET A 1 16.41 18.72 0.94
C MET A 1 16.45 17.21 0.99
N ASN A 2 17.67 16.67 0.97
CA ASN A 2 17.95 15.24 0.94
C ASN A 2 17.57 14.61 2.28
N ASN A 3 16.68 13.63 2.26
CA ASN A 3 16.53 12.68 3.35
C ASN A 3 16.78 11.27 2.78
N ALA A 4 18.02 11.05 2.34
CA ALA A 4 18.54 9.76 1.94
C ALA A 4 19.55 9.30 3.00
N GLN A 5 19.06 9.02 4.22
CA GLN A 5 19.83 8.34 5.25
C GLN A 5 18.98 7.25 5.90
N ALA A 6 18.86 6.14 5.17
CA ALA A 6 18.65 4.81 5.75
C ALA A 6 19.28 3.74 4.82
N SER A 7 20.40 4.05 4.16
CA SER A 7 21.08 3.11 3.26
C SER A 7 22.06 2.23 4.04
N GLY A 8 21.50 1.38 4.89
CA GLY A 8 22.14 0.20 5.47
C GLY A 8 21.16 -0.98 5.59
N ALA A 9 19.88 -0.76 5.25
CA ALA A 9 18.88 -1.82 5.27
C ALA A 9 19.13 -2.78 4.11
N LYS A 10 19.48 -4.03 4.45
CA LYS A 10 19.59 -5.14 3.53
C LYS A 10 18.30 -5.23 2.69
N LYS A 11 18.42 -5.39 1.37
CA LYS A 11 17.28 -5.65 0.49
C LYS A 11 16.52 -6.88 1.01
N PRO A 12 15.18 -6.82 1.14
CA PRO A 12 14.42 -7.97 1.61
C PRO A 12 14.55 -9.13 0.62
N THR A 13 14.76 -10.32 1.14
CA THR A 13 15.03 -11.56 0.36
C THR A 13 14.04 -12.68 0.65
N THR A 14 13.20 -12.54 1.68
CA THR A 14 12.14 -13.50 2.01
C THR A 14 10.78 -12.82 2.00
N ASN A 15 9.70 -13.58 1.80
CA ASN A 15 8.34 -13.03 1.83
C ASN A 15 8.01 -12.35 3.17
N THR A 16 8.56 -12.85 4.29
CA THR A 16 8.51 -12.19 5.61
C THR A 16 9.19 -10.81 5.58
N GLU A 17 10.41 -10.72 5.08
CA GLU A 17 11.15 -9.46 4.98
C GLU A 17 10.47 -8.47 4.02
N ILE A 18 9.96 -8.95 2.88
CA ILE A 18 9.23 -8.14 1.89
C ILE A 18 7.94 -7.60 2.52
N ARG A 19 7.22 -8.42 3.28
CA ARG A 19 6.02 -7.98 3.99
C ARG A 19 6.32 -6.93 5.05
N ALA A 20 7.40 -7.12 5.82
CA ALA A 20 7.85 -6.14 6.80
C ALA A 20 8.24 -4.80 6.13
N TRP A 21 8.99 -4.86 5.02
CA TRP A 21 9.36 -3.69 4.22
C TRP A 21 8.11 -2.95 3.73
N TYR A 22 7.13 -3.65 3.15
CA TYR A 22 5.86 -3.05 2.71
C TYR A 22 5.14 -2.32 3.85
N LYS A 23 5.06 -2.95 5.03
CA LYS A 23 4.43 -2.35 6.22
C LYS A 23 5.17 -1.08 6.66
N GLN A 24 6.50 -1.09 6.61
CA GLN A 24 7.31 0.08 6.92
C GLN A 24 7.03 1.24 5.94
N GLN A 25 6.90 0.98 4.64
CA GLN A 25 6.59 2.03 3.66
C GLN A 25 5.25 2.71 3.96
N ILE A 26 4.21 1.93 4.27
CA ILE A 26 2.86 2.48 4.47
C ILE A 26 2.64 3.05 5.89
N ALA A 27 3.53 2.75 6.85
CA ALA A 27 3.45 3.25 8.22
C ALA A 27 3.58 4.78 8.30
N GLY A 28 4.20 5.41 7.30
CA GLY A 28 4.33 6.87 7.23
C GLY A 28 3.07 7.61 6.78
N ILE A 29 2.04 6.91 6.29
CA ILE A 29 0.82 7.53 5.73
C ILE A 29 0.11 8.44 6.75
N PRO A 30 -0.12 8.04 8.02
CA PRO A 30 -0.77 8.93 8.99
C PRO A 30 0.01 10.23 9.24
N ALA A 31 1.34 10.16 9.34
CA ALA A 31 2.17 11.34 9.52
C ALA A 31 2.14 12.25 8.28
N ASN A 32 2.13 11.66 7.08
CA ASN A 32 2.01 12.40 5.83
C ASN A 32 0.64 13.07 5.68
N ASP A 33 -0.45 12.37 6.03
CA ASP A 33 -1.81 12.93 6.03
C ASP A 33 -1.91 14.12 7.00
N ALA A 34 -1.43 13.98 8.24
CA ALA A 34 -1.42 15.06 9.21
C ALA A 34 -0.63 16.28 8.72
N LYS A 35 0.53 16.06 8.08
CA LYS A 35 1.33 17.12 7.47
C LYS A 35 0.57 17.84 6.35
N LEU A 36 -0.02 17.10 5.42
CA LEU A 36 -0.78 17.66 4.31
C LEU A 36 -2.02 18.43 4.81
N GLN A 37 -2.70 17.91 5.83
CA GLN A 37 -3.82 18.60 6.48
C GLN A 37 -3.38 19.93 7.10
N ALA A 38 -2.25 19.96 7.81
CA ALA A 38 -1.68 21.19 8.38
C ALA A 38 -1.27 22.21 7.31
N GLN A 39 -0.96 21.74 6.09
CA GLN A 39 -0.68 22.58 4.92
C GLN A 39 -1.93 23.04 4.18
N GLY A 40 -3.14 22.68 4.66
CA GLY A 40 -4.41 23.06 4.03
C GLY A 40 -4.79 22.21 2.82
N ALA A 41 -4.17 21.05 2.60
CA ALA A 41 -4.53 20.16 1.51
C ALA A 41 -5.96 19.64 1.66
N SER A 42 -6.67 19.53 0.53
CA SER A 42 -8.02 19.00 0.51
C SER A 42 -8.06 17.53 0.94
N LEU A 43 -9.22 17.06 1.43
CA LEU A 43 -9.40 15.64 1.77
C LEU A 43 -9.14 14.71 0.57
N ALA A 44 -9.51 15.14 -0.65
CA ALA A 44 -9.26 14.39 -1.87
C ALA A 44 -7.75 14.25 -2.17
N ASP A 45 -6.97 15.33 -2.02
CA ASP A 45 -5.53 15.31 -2.28
C ASP A 45 -4.79 14.45 -1.25
N ARG A 46 -5.22 14.50 0.02
CA ARG A 46 -4.71 13.63 1.08
C ARG A 46 -5.00 12.16 0.79
N ALA A 47 -6.20 11.84 0.32
CA ALA A 47 -6.56 10.48 -0.08
C ALA A 47 -5.76 9.99 -1.29
N LYS A 48 -5.52 10.86 -2.30
CA LYS A 48 -4.66 10.54 -3.45
C LYS A 48 -3.22 10.27 -3.01
N ALA A 49 -2.67 11.10 -2.11
CA ALA A 49 -1.33 10.90 -1.58
C ALA A 49 -1.21 9.57 -0.80
N ALA A 50 -2.21 9.24 0.03
CA ALA A 50 -2.25 7.96 0.75
C ALA A 50 -2.35 6.76 -0.21
N HIS A 51 -3.12 6.87 -1.29
CA HIS A 51 -3.21 5.84 -2.33
C HIS A 51 -1.88 5.67 -3.06
N ALA A 52 -1.23 6.76 -3.47
CA ALA A 52 0.05 6.74 -4.17
C ALA A 52 1.13 6.00 -3.37
N ILE A 53 1.29 6.33 -2.08
CA ILE A 53 2.27 5.65 -1.20
C ILE A 53 2.01 4.14 -1.14
N ARG A 54 0.75 3.71 -1.05
CA ARG A 54 0.43 2.26 -1.02
C ARG A 54 0.64 1.59 -2.36
N HIS A 55 0.35 2.29 -3.43
CA HIS A 55 0.53 1.79 -4.78
C HIS A 55 2.01 1.55 -5.04
N GLU A 56 2.86 2.54 -4.77
CA GLU A 56 4.31 2.44 -4.86
C GLU A 56 4.86 1.32 -3.97
N ALA A 57 4.41 1.24 -2.70
CA ALA A 57 4.81 0.17 -1.80
C ALA A 57 4.42 -1.22 -2.33
N ARG A 58 3.25 -1.37 -2.97
CA ARG A 58 2.81 -2.64 -3.57
C ARG A 58 3.68 -3.02 -4.77
N VAL A 59 3.97 -2.07 -5.65
CA VAL A 59 4.80 -2.30 -6.84
C VAL A 59 6.23 -2.62 -6.41
N GLY A 60 6.83 -1.83 -5.52
CA GLY A 60 8.17 -2.08 -5.01
C GLY A 60 8.30 -3.42 -4.26
N ALA A 61 7.28 -3.82 -3.48
CA ALA A 61 7.29 -5.13 -2.82
C ALA A 61 7.38 -6.29 -3.83
N ARG A 62 6.76 -6.13 -5.01
CA ARG A 62 6.77 -7.15 -6.08
C ARG A 62 8.08 -7.24 -6.84
N GLU A 63 8.89 -6.19 -6.79
CA GLU A 63 10.24 -6.19 -7.38
C GLU A 63 11.22 -7.03 -6.55
N PHE A 64 10.93 -7.23 -5.26
CA PHE A 64 11.71 -8.11 -4.39
C PHE A 64 11.27 -9.58 -4.45
N MET A 65 10.09 -9.86 -5.01
CA MET A 65 9.53 -11.21 -5.07
C MET A 65 10.11 -12.02 -6.23
N GLY A 66 10.01 -13.35 -6.14
CA GLY A 66 10.32 -14.22 -7.27
C GLY A 66 9.40 -13.95 -8.47
N THR A 67 9.92 -14.18 -9.68
CA THR A 67 9.21 -13.93 -10.95
C THR A 67 7.83 -14.58 -10.98
N PHE A 68 7.71 -15.83 -10.55
CA PHE A 68 6.46 -16.58 -10.55
C PHE A 68 5.42 -16.01 -9.55
N GLU A 69 5.83 -15.74 -8.31
CA GLU A 69 4.95 -15.18 -7.27
C GLU A 69 4.44 -13.79 -7.67
N SER A 70 5.33 -12.94 -8.18
CA SER A 70 5.00 -11.60 -8.66
C SER A 70 4.02 -11.67 -9.83
N ALA A 71 4.22 -12.59 -10.79
CA ALA A 71 3.31 -12.80 -11.91
C ALA A 71 1.92 -13.26 -11.47
N MET A 72 1.82 -14.18 -10.51
CA MET A 72 0.53 -14.64 -9.96
C MET A 72 -0.25 -13.50 -9.29
N LEU A 73 0.44 -12.63 -8.55
CA LEU A 73 -0.18 -11.45 -7.94
C LEU A 73 -0.65 -10.43 -8.97
N LYS A 74 0.14 -10.19 -10.02
CA LYS A 74 -0.23 -9.31 -11.15
C LYS A 74 -1.44 -9.85 -11.91
N ALA A 75 -1.47 -11.16 -12.18
CA ALA A 75 -2.61 -11.82 -12.82
C ALA A 75 -3.89 -11.70 -11.99
N ARG A 76 -3.81 -11.97 -10.67
CA ARG A 76 -4.93 -11.77 -9.75
C ARG A 76 -5.46 -10.34 -9.80
N ASP A 77 -4.56 -9.35 -9.76
CA ASP A 77 -4.96 -7.95 -9.82
C ASP A 77 -5.60 -7.60 -11.17
N PHE A 78 -5.11 -8.17 -12.29
CA PHE A 78 -5.72 -7.98 -13.60
C PHE A 78 -7.15 -8.52 -13.64
N PHE A 79 -7.39 -9.74 -13.17
CA PHE A 79 -8.74 -10.29 -13.14
C PHE A 79 -9.69 -9.52 -12.20
N LYS A 80 -9.18 -8.99 -11.08
CA LYS A 80 -10.00 -8.29 -10.10
C LYS A 80 -10.25 -6.82 -10.43
N TYR A 81 -9.25 -6.13 -10.96
CA TYR A 81 -9.22 -4.67 -11.12
C TYR A 81 -8.97 -4.23 -12.57
N GLY A 82 -8.71 -5.14 -13.51
CA GLY A 82 -8.30 -4.80 -14.88
C GLY A 82 -6.89 -4.21 -14.96
N ARG A 83 -6.08 -4.31 -13.89
CA ARG A 83 -4.77 -3.67 -13.76
C ARG A 83 -3.76 -4.58 -13.08
N LEU A 84 -2.48 -4.49 -13.46
CA LEU A 84 -1.41 -5.35 -12.92
C LEU A 84 -0.86 -4.87 -11.55
N ASP A 85 -1.25 -3.69 -11.10
CA ASP A 85 -0.67 -2.96 -9.95
C ASP A 85 -1.69 -2.72 -8.81
N GLY A 86 -2.83 -3.40 -8.89
CA GLY A 86 -3.94 -3.29 -7.95
C GLY A 86 -4.96 -2.23 -8.35
N PRO A 87 -5.84 -1.80 -7.43
CA PRO A 87 -6.91 -0.88 -7.75
C PRO A 87 -6.39 0.55 -7.99
N SER A 88 -6.99 1.24 -8.96
CA SER A 88 -6.82 2.69 -9.12
C SER A 88 -7.52 3.45 -7.98
N PHE A 89 -7.20 4.74 -7.83
CA PHE A 89 -7.87 5.61 -6.87
C PHE A 89 -9.38 5.64 -7.12
N ASP A 90 -9.80 5.88 -8.37
CA ASP A 90 -11.21 5.96 -8.74
C ASP A 90 -11.96 4.65 -8.51
N GLN A 91 -11.30 3.50 -8.69
CA GLN A 91 -11.89 2.21 -8.35
C GLN A 91 -12.17 2.09 -6.85
N LEU A 92 -11.24 2.53 -6.00
CA LEU A 92 -11.45 2.52 -4.55
C LEU A 92 -12.57 3.47 -4.12
N VAL A 93 -12.62 4.68 -4.70
CA VAL A 93 -13.70 5.65 -4.45
C VAL A 93 -15.03 5.08 -4.91
N GLY A 94 -15.08 4.52 -6.13
CA GLY A 94 -16.27 3.91 -6.69
C GLY A 94 -16.78 2.73 -5.87
N GLU A 95 -15.91 1.84 -5.41
CA GLU A 95 -16.26 0.71 -4.53
C GLU A 95 -16.80 1.20 -3.18
N ALA A 96 -16.17 2.22 -2.58
CA ALA A 96 -16.66 2.84 -1.35
C ALA A 96 -18.05 3.47 -1.53
N LYS A 97 -18.27 4.22 -2.61
CA LYS A 97 -19.57 4.83 -2.92
C LYS A 97 -20.65 3.78 -3.20
N LYS A 98 -20.31 2.70 -3.91
CA LYS A 98 -21.20 1.53 -4.08
C LYS A 98 -21.59 0.87 -2.76
N SER A 99 -20.74 0.94 -1.74
CA SER A 99 -21.06 0.47 -0.38
C SER A 99 -21.87 1.47 0.47
N GLY A 100 -22.41 2.54 -0.14
CA GLY A 100 -23.26 3.52 0.53
C GLY A 100 -22.52 4.66 1.21
N LEU A 101 -21.19 4.76 1.05
CA LEU A 101 -20.42 5.85 1.62
C LEU A 101 -20.53 7.13 0.78
N SER A 102 -20.56 8.27 1.46
CA SER A 102 -20.38 9.57 0.81
C SER A 102 -18.97 9.68 0.23
N GLU A 103 -18.75 10.68 -0.63
CA GLU A 103 -17.43 10.91 -1.21
C GLU A 103 -16.36 11.26 -0.16
N ALA A 104 -16.70 12.10 0.81
CA ALA A 104 -15.81 12.40 1.93
C ALA A 104 -15.48 11.14 2.75
N GLN A 105 -16.49 10.31 3.04
CA GLN A 105 -16.29 9.03 3.72
C GLN A 105 -15.45 8.03 2.91
N ALA A 106 -15.57 8.05 1.58
CA ALA A 106 -14.73 7.26 0.70
C ALA A 106 -13.26 7.69 0.78
N TYR A 107 -13.00 9.00 0.76
CA TYR A 107 -11.64 9.54 0.93
C TYR A 107 -11.07 9.22 2.32
N ASP A 108 -11.84 9.40 3.38
CA ASP A 108 -11.43 9.01 4.74
C ASP A 108 -11.13 7.51 4.84
N LYS A 109 -11.95 6.66 4.22
CA LYS A 109 -11.71 5.22 4.15
C LYS A 109 -10.42 4.91 3.41
N ILE A 110 -10.14 5.62 2.30
CA ILE A 110 -8.88 5.48 1.58
C ILE A 110 -7.72 5.91 2.48
N ILE A 111 -7.76 7.05 3.16
CA ILE A 111 -6.66 7.48 4.06
C ILE A 111 -6.43 6.47 5.19
N ASN A 112 -7.49 5.97 5.82
CA ASN A 112 -7.37 5.12 7.02
C ASN A 112 -7.12 3.63 6.72
N SER A 113 -7.32 3.17 5.48
CA SER A 113 -7.12 1.75 5.14
C SER A 113 -5.65 1.29 5.16
N SER A 114 -4.66 2.20 5.22
CA SER A 114 -3.23 1.85 5.40
C SER A 114 -2.98 1.24 6.75
N GLN A 115 -3.75 1.67 7.75
CA GLN A 115 -3.63 1.22 9.12
C GLN A 115 -4.20 -0.19 9.29
N ARG A 116 -4.96 -0.69 8.30
CA ARG A 116 -5.63 -1.99 8.31
C ARG A 116 -5.09 -2.87 7.21
N THR A 117 -3.87 -3.37 7.39
CA THR A 117 -3.30 -4.40 6.52
C THR A 117 -4.11 -5.69 6.60
N ASN A 118 -4.04 -6.52 5.55
CA ASN A 118 -4.69 -7.84 5.55
C ASN A 118 -4.07 -8.71 6.65
N GLN A 119 -4.83 -8.92 7.73
CA GLN A 119 -4.38 -9.64 8.92
C GLN A 119 -4.07 -11.11 8.64
N ALA A 120 -4.80 -11.78 7.75
CA ALA A 120 -4.51 -13.17 7.39
C ALA A 120 -3.14 -13.29 6.72
N VAL A 121 -2.81 -12.36 5.82
CA VAL A 121 -1.48 -12.27 5.20
C VAL A 121 -0.41 -11.91 6.23
N ASP A 122 -0.71 -10.99 7.14
CA ASP A 122 0.23 -10.63 8.22
C ASP A 122 0.54 -11.82 9.11
N ASN A 123 -0.45 -12.65 9.43
CA ASN A 123 -0.27 -13.83 10.27
C ASN A 123 0.55 -14.92 9.57
N ILE A 124 0.36 -15.13 8.26
CA ILE A 124 1.16 -16.08 7.46
C ILE A 124 2.66 -15.71 7.50
N TYR A 125 2.95 -14.41 7.44
CA TYR A 125 4.31 -13.89 7.37
C TYR A 125 4.79 -13.29 8.71
N ALA A 126 4.16 -13.63 9.82
CA ALA A 126 4.56 -13.15 11.15
C ALA A 126 5.84 -13.81 11.67
N LYS A 127 6.26 -14.94 11.09
CA LYS A 127 7.47 -15.68 11.47
C LYS A 127 8.52 -15.65 10.34
N PRO A 128 9.82 -15.64 10.65
CA PRO A 128 10.88 -15.77 9.66
C PRO A 128 10.72 -17.08 8.88
N GLN A 129 10.64 -16.98 7.56
CA GLN A 129 10.66 -18.14 6.66
C GLN A 129 12.09 -18.38 6.17
N ALA A 130 12.40 -19.62 5.77
CA ALA A 130 13.66 -19.94 5.10
C ALA A 130 13.80 -19.13 3.81
N LYS A 131 15.04 -18.84 3.41
CA LYS A 131 15.31 -18.10 2.16
C LYS A 131 14.76 -18.86 0.95
N LEU A 132 14.16 -18.11 0.03
CA LEU A 132 13.79 -18.59 -1.31
C LEU A 132 15.04 -18.94 -2.12
#